data_AF-A0A7K2XCZ6-F1
#
_entry.id   AF-A0A7K2XCZ6-F1
#
_cell.length_a   1.000
_cell.length_b   1.000
_cell.length_c   1.000
_cell.angle_alpha   90.00
_cell.angle_beta   90.00
_cell.angle_gamma   90.00
#
_symmetry.space_group_name_H-M   'P 1'
#
loop_
_entity.id
_entity.type
_entity.pdbx_description
1 polymer ?
#
loop_
_entity_poly.entity_id
_entity_poly.type
_entity_poly.pdbx_seq_one_letter_code
_entity_poly.pdbx_strand_id
1 'polypeptide(L)'
;PPVAPRDAAELRMARLWEGVLGTGPVGVRDDFFALGGHSLKALELMASVRAEFGVDLPLSLVFRRPTVELLCEALPEAAAASGRLVVPLSDGGDDRPPLILFHPRGGDVVCYLNLVRELAATSDGPRRVLGVTAVGCDTDETPLEEVSAMAERYLAEIRAEVPSGPYLLAGWSFGGTVAFEVAARLEAAGERVAFLGLIDSAAPGPRAGAVPDAGDDDLLRHGLAAGLDADQARALDEEALLDAL
;
A
#
# COMPACT_ATOMS: atom_id res chain seq x y z
N PRO A 1 -6.13 27.50 16.09
CA PRO A 1 -5.33 26.76 17.09
C PRO A 1 -5.55 25.27 16.88
N PRO A 2 -4.52 24.42 17.02
CA PRO A 2 -4.67 22.98 16.89
C PRO A 2 -5.69 22.43 17.91
N VAL A 3 -6.48 21.44 17.50
CA VAL A 3 -7.44 20.78 18.39
C VAL A 3 -6.66 19.87 19.35
N ALA A 4 -6.80 20.08 20.66
CA ALA A 4 -6.03 19.33 21.65
C ALA A 4 -6.47 17.85 21.75
N PRO A 5 -5.54 16.93 22.14
CA PRO A 5 -5.87 15.56 22.49
C PRO A 5 -6.96 15.45 23.55
N ARG A 6 -7.87 14.50 23.35
CA ARG A 6 -9.07 14.28 24.18
C ARG A 6 -8.88 13.13 25.16
N ASP A 7 -7.98 12.20 24.85
CA ASP A 7 -7.64 11.07 25.72
C ASP A 7 -6.14 10.76 25.72
N ALA A 8 -5.77 9.72 26.47
CA ALA A 8 -4.38 9.31 26.62
C ALA A 8 -3.78 8.68 25.36
N ALA A 9 -4.58 8.04 24.50
CA ALA A 9 -4.11 7.44 23.27
C ALA A 9 -3.76 8.52 22.25
N GLU A 10 -4.65 9.49 22.05
CA GLU A 10 -4.41 10.66 21.20
C GLU A 10 -3.21 11.47 21.68
N LEU A 11 -3.06 11.66 23.00
CA LEU A 11 -1.93 12.39 23.55
C LEU A 11 -0.60 11.69 23.24
N ARG A 12 -0.55 10.35 23.37
CA ARG A 12 0.66 9.58 23.04
C ARG A 12 0.94 9.63 21.54
N MET A 13 -0.07 9.39 20.71
CA MET A 13 0.06 9.43 19.25
C MET A 13 0.52 10.80 18.76
N ALA A 14 -0.05 11.89 19.26
CA ALA A 14 0.38 13.26 18.92
C ALA A 14 1.86 13.50 19.28
N ARG A 15 2.34 12.98 20.42
CA ARG A 15 3.77 13.07 20.77
C ARG A 15 4.68 12.28 19.85
N LEU A 16 4.25 11.10 19.38
CA LEU A 16 5.01 10.35 18.38
C LEU A 16 5.12 11.17 17.08
N TRP A 17 4.01 11.79 16.66
CA TRP A 17 3.99 12.66 15.48
C TRP A 17 4.91 13.86 15.63
N GLU A 18 4.89 14.53 16.78
CA GLU A 18 5.79 15.65 17.07
C GLU A 18 7.27 15.22 16.98
N GLY A 19 7.60 14.03 17.47
CA GLY A 19 8.95 13.46 17.38
C GLY A 19 9.38 13.17 15.95
N VAL A 20 8.51 12.53 15.15
CA VAL A 20 8.78 12.16 13.75
C VAL A 20 8.82 13.39 12.82
N LEU A 21 7.86 14.30 12.99
CA LEU A 21 7.76 15.50 12.15
C LEU A 21 8.76 16.58 12.57
N GLY A 22 9.23 16.56 13.82
CA GLY A 22 10.08 17.61 14.38
C GLY A 22 9.35 18.95 14.57
N THR A 23 8.02 18.94 14.60
CA THR A 23 7.17 20.13 14.75
C THR A 23 6.12 19.92 15.83
N GLY A 24 5.68 21.00 16.48
CA GLY A 24 4.63 20.95 17.48
C GLY A 24 4.21 22.34 17.96
N PRO A 25 3.06 22.46 18.64
CA PRO A 25 2.16 21.37 19.04
C PRO A 25 1.34 20.80 17.87
N VAL A 26 1.18 19.47 17.82
CA VAL A 26 0.32 18.78 16.83
C VAL A 26 -1.09 18.62 17.39
N GLY A 27 -2.08 19.11 16.63
CA GLY A 27 -3.50 18.92 16.92
C GLY A 27 -4.02 17.59 16.40
N VAL A 28 -5.08 17.06 17.01
CA VAL A 28 -5.60 15.73 16.67
C VAL A 28 -6.21 15.62 15.27
N ARG A 29 -6.52 16.76 14.66
CA ARG A 29 -7.08 16.88 13.31
C ARG A 29 -6.10 17.44 12.29
N ASP A 30 -4.86 17.67 12.69
CA ASP A 30 -3.84 18.12 11.76
C ASP A 30 -3.46 16.95 10.84
N ASP A 31 -3.30 17.25 9.55
CA ASP A 31 -2.97 16.25 8.54
C ASP A 31 -1.46 15.98 8.51
N PHE A 32 -1.06 14.71 8.61
CA PHE A 32 0.34 14.28 8.68
C PHE A 32 1.18 14.83 7.52
N PHE A 33 0.63 14.78 6.31
CA PHE A 33 1.33 15.16 5.09
C PHE A 33 1.32 16.68 4.90
N ALA A 34 0.24 17.36 5.32
CA ALA A 34 0.20 18.82 5.36
C ALA A 34 1.22 19.41 6.34
N LEU A 35 1.58 18.67 7.39
CA LEU A 35 2.64 19.02 8.35
C LEU A 35 4.06 18.67 7.87
N GLY A 36 4.23 18.22 6.63
CA GLY A 36 5.54 17.86 6.05
C GLY A 36 5.93 16.39 6.22
N GLY A 37 4.99 15.53 6.61
CA GLY A 37 5.16 14.08 6.54
C GLY A 37 5.27 13.58 5.09
N HIS A 38 6.07 12.54 4.90
CA HIS A 38 6.24 11.80 3.64
C HIS A 38 6.46 10.32 3.95
N SER A 39 6.65 9.47 2.94
CA SER A 39 6.69 8.00 3.09
C SER A 39 7.71 7.54 4.14
N LEU A 40 8.95 8.03 4.10
CA LEU A 40 9.98 7.68 5.08
C LEU A 40 9.57 8.05 6.52
N LYS A 41 9.00 9.25 6.72
CA LYS A 41 8.44 9.65 8.03
C LYS A 41 7.24 8.79 8.43
N ALA A 42 6.44 8.33 7.49
CA ALA A 42 5.34 7.42 7.77
C ALA A 42 5.87 6.05 8.24
N LEU A 43 6.97 5.55 7.66
CA LEU A 43 7.65 4.34 8.12
C LEU A 43 8.25 4.53 9.54
N GLU A 44 8.88 5.67 9.82
CA GLU A 44 9.35 6.02 11.17
C GLU A 44 8.20 6.08 12.19
N LEU A 45 7.07 6.65 11.78
CA LEU A 45 5.86 6.68 12.60
C LEU A 45 5.32 5.27 12.85
N MET A 46 5.27 4.41 11.83
CA MET A 46 4.84 3.01 11.97
C MET A 46 5.69 2.26 12.99
N ALA A 47 7.02 2.39 12.91
CA ALA A 47 7.94 1.80 13.89
C ALA A 47 7.70 2.34 15.30
N SER A 48 7.47 3.65 15.43
CA SER A 48 7.17 4.29 16.72
C SER A 48 5.83 3.83 17.30
N VAL A 49 4.81 3.66 16.46
CA VAL A 49 3.50 3.15 16.88
C VAL A 49 3.60 1.70 17.32
N ARG A 50 4.35 0.87 16.61
CA ARG A 50 4.63 -0.52 17.04
C ARG A 50 5.30 -0.56 18.41
N ALA A 51 6.28 0.31 18.65
CA ALA A 51 6.97 0.37 19.93
C ALA A 51 6.08 0.85 21.09
N GLU A 52 5.23 1.86 20.86
CA GLU A 52 4.40 2.47 21.90
C GLU A 52 3.08 1.72 22.14
N PHE A 53 2.45 1.21 21.08
CA PHE A 53 1.11 0.61 21.12
C PHE A 53 1.11 -0.90 20.88
N GLY A 54 2.23 -1.49 20.41
CA GLY A 54 2.28 -2.92 20.06
C GLY A 54 1.46 -3.28 18.83
N VAL A 55 1.20 -2.30 17.95
CA VAL A 55 0.36 -2.46 16.75
C VAL A 55 1.18 -2.17 15.51
N ASP A 56 1.22 -3.11 14.57
CA ASP A 56 1.75 -2.89 13.23
C ASP A 56 0.70 -2.17 12.39
N LEU A 57 1.02 -0.96 11.92
CA LEU A 57 0.14 -0.18 11.06
C LEU A 57 0.52 -0.41 9.60
N PRO A 58 -0.39 -0.85 8.72
CA PRO A 58 -0.13 -0.85 7.29
C PRO A 58 0.12 0.59 6.80
N LEU A 59 1.09 0.79 5.92
CA LEU A 59 1.39 2.11 5.37
C LEU A 59 0.16 2.75 4.70
N SER A 60 -0.65 1.93 4.02
CA SER A 60 -1.91 2.37 3.40
C SER A 60 -2.91 2.99 4.40
N LEU A 61 -2.90 2.55 5.65
CA LEU A 61 -3.78 3.09 6.70
C LEU A 61 -3.34 4.49 7.10
N VAL A 62 -2.04 4.77 7.17
CA VAL A 62 -1.49 6.11 7.46
C VAL A 62 -1.94 7.12 6.40
N PHE A 63 -1.91 6.74 5.12
CA PHE A 63 -2.39 7.59 4.03
C PHE A 63 -3.92 7.76 3.99
N ARG A 64 -4.69 6.73 4.40
CA ARG A 64 -6.16 6.78 4.41
C ARG A 64 -6.72 7.53 5.62
N ARG A 65 -6.01 7.51 6.75
CA ARG A 65 -6.41 8.10 8.03
C ARG A 65 -5.32 9.05 8.51
N PRO A 66 -5.02 10.15 7.80
CA PRO A 66 -3.82 10.96 8.01
C PRO A 66 -3.95 11.96 9.15
N THR A 67 -4.70 11.63 10.22
CA THR A 67 -4.80 12.46 11.43
C THR A 67 -4.64 11.59 12.68
N VAL A 68 -4.21 12.18 13.79
CA VAL A 68 -4.11 11.48 15.08
C VAL A 68 -5.45 10.90 15.51
N GLU A 69 -6.54 11.67 15.40
CA GLU A 69 -7.92 11.24 15.69
C GLU A 69 -8.25 9.94 14.91
N LEU A 70 -8.09 9.97 13.59
CA LEU A 70 -8.46 8.83 12.74
C LEU A 70 -7.53 7.62 12.93
N LEU A 71 -6.23 7.81 13.16
CA LEU A 71 -5.31 6.70 13.46
C LEU A 71 -5.62 6.06 14.80
N CYS A 72 -5.88 6.85 15.85
CA CYS A 72 -6.24 6.31 17.16
C CYS A 72 -7.55 5.51 17.10
N GLU A 73 -8.54 5.98 16.35
CA GLU A 73 -9.77 5.23 16.08
C GLU A 73 -9.51 3.90 15.34
N ALA A 74 -8.46 3.83 14.52
CA ALA A 74 -8.11 2.65 13.73
C ALA A 74 -7.27 1.60 14.50
N LEU A 75 -6.64 1.97 15.62
CA LEU A 75 -5.71 1.08 16.34
C LEU A 75 -6.32 -0.29 16.70
N PRO A 76 -7.57 -0.40 17.20
CA PRO A 76 -8.15 -1.71 17.51
C PRO A 76 -8.31 -2.60 16.29
N GLU A 77 -8.74 -2.02 15.16
CA GLU A 77 -8.91 -2.74 13.88
C GLU A 77 -7.55 -3.17 13.32
N ALA A 78 -6.56 -2.27 13.35
CA ALA A 78 -5.20 -2.57 12.91
C ALA A 78 -4.55 -3.67 13.76
N ALA A 79 -4.76 -3.66 15.08
CA ALA A 79 -4.27 -4.72 15.97
C ALA A 79 -4.86 -6.10 15.62
N ALA A 80 -6.16 -6.15 15.27
CA ALA A 80 -6.83 -7.38 14.85
C ALA A 80 -6.44 -7.84 13.44
N ALA A 81 -5.91 -6.94 12.62
CA ALA A 81 -5.50 -7.19 11.24
C ALA A 81 -3.98 -7.32 11.07
N SER A 82 -3.18 -7.21 12.13
CA SER A 82 -1.72 -7.34 12.05
C SER A 82 -1.33 -8.68 11.40
N GLY A 83 -0.39 -8.61 10.45
CA GLY A 83 0.08 -9.75 9.67
C GLY A 83 -0.84 -10.22 8.53
N ARG A 84 -1.98 -9.56 8.29
CA ARG A 84 -2.79 -9.81 7.10
C ARG A 84 -2.14 -9.19 5.87
N LEU A 85 -2.15 -9.92 4.76
CA LEU A 85 -1.71 -9.43 3.46
C LEU A 85 -2.84 -8.75 2.68
N VAL A 86 -4.09 -9.16 2.92
CA VAL A 86 -5.26 -8.52 2.32
C VAL A 86 -5.72 -7.36 3.19
N VAL A 87 -5.56 -6.14 2.67
CA VAL A 87 -5.89 -4.89 3.37
C VAL A 87 -6.99 -4.10 2.65
N PRO A 88 -7.91 -3.45 3.36
CA PRO A 88 -8.92 -2.60 2.72
C PRO A 88 -8.27 -1.31 2.20
N LEU A 89 -8.55 -0.97 0.95
CA LEU A 89 -8.24 0.34 0.36
C LEU A 89 -9.48 1.23 0.26
N SER A 90 -10.64 0.60 0.07
CA SER A 90 -11.96 1.22 0.13
C SER A 90 -12.96 0.18 0.62
N ASP A 91 -13.76 0.53 1.61
CA ASP A 91 -14.80 -0.36 2.14
C ASP A 91 -16.01 -0.45 1.19
N GLY A 92 -16.16 0.52 0.28
CA GLY A 92 -17.27 0.59 -0.67
C GLY A 92 -18.61 0.90 0.01
N GLY A 93 -19.71 0.65 -0.70
CA GLY A 93 -21.07 0.82 -0.18
C GLY A 93 -22.14 -0.02 -0.86
N ASP A 94 -21.75 -1.03 -1.64
CA ASP A 94 -22.67 -1.90 -2.37
C ASP A 94 -22.18 -3.35 -2.45
N ASP A 95 -23.03 -4.21 -3.02
CA ASP A 95 -22.83 -5.66 -3.12
C ASP A 95 -21.99 -6.09 -4.35
N ARG A 96 -21.33 -5.15 -5.05
CA ARG A 96 -20.48 -5.50 -6.19
C ARG A 96 -19.26 -6.30 -5.71
N PRO A 97 -18.76 -7.27 -6.50
CA PRO A 97 -17.53 -7.99 -6.15
C PRO A 97 -16.36 -7.04 -5.93
N PRO A 98 -15.51 -7.24 -4.91
CA PRO A 98 -14.40 -6.34 -4.65
C PRO A 98 -13.37 -6.37 -5.79
N LEU A 99 -12.69 -5.24 -6.02
CA LEU A 99 -11.52 -5.18 -6.90
C LEU A 99 -10.31 -5.50 -6.03
N ILE A 100 -9.54 -6.50 -6.43
CA ILE A 100 -8.35 -6.95 -5.71
C ILE A 100 -7.13 -6.45 -6.47
N LEU A 101 -6.30 -5.63 -5.81
CA LEU A 101 -5.12 -4.98 -6.37
C LEU A 101 -3.85 -5.59 -5.78
N PHE A 102 -2.97 -6.12 -6.63
CA PHE A 102 -1.74 -6.79 -6.19
C PHE A 102 -0.56 -5.82 -6.16
N HIS A 103 0.24 -5.86 -5.10
CA HIS A 103 1.40 -4.99 -4.94
C HIS A 103 2.38 -5.02 -6.15
N PRO A 104 3.04 -3.89 -6.47
CA PRO A 104 4.18 -3.86 -7.37
C PRO A 104 5.44 -4.39 -6.65
N ARG A 105 6.63 -4.24 -7.26
CA ARG A 105 7.89 -4.75 -6.68
C ARG A 105 8.17 -4.23 -5.26
N GLY A 106 7.72 -3.00 -4.94
CA GLY A 106 7.89 -2.39 -3.61
C GLY A 106 7.12 -3.09 -2.49
N GLY A 107 6.14 -3.95 -2.79
CA GLY A 107 5.46 -4.77 -1.79
C GLY A 107 4.25 -4.12 -1.11
N ASP A 108 4.18 -2.80 -1.07
CA ASP A 108 3.01 -2.08 -0.55
C ASP A 108 1.92 -1.86 -1.63
N VAL A 109 0.80 -1.24 -1.23
CA VAL A 109 -0.35 -0.98 -2.12
C VAL A 109 -0.75 0.50 -2.17
N VAL A 110 0.10 1.40 -1.66
CA VAL A 110 -0.14 2.84 -1.60
C VAL A 110 -0.22 3.45 -3.00
N CYS A 111 0.51 2.88 -3.97
CA CYS A 111 0.46 3.30 -5.37
C CYS A 111 -0.96 3.31 -5.96
N TYR A 112 -1.89 2.54 -5.39
CA TYR A 112 -3.27 2.46 -5.85
C TYR A 112 -4.22 3.49 -5.23
N LEU A 113 -3.83 4.25 -4.21
CA LEU A 113 -4.77 5.12 -3.50
C LEU A 113 -5.39 6.19 -4.39
N ASN A 114 -4.63 6.75 -5.34
CA ASN A 114 -5.19 7.70 -6.32
C ASN A 114 -6.18 7.02 -7.26
N LEU A 115 -5.88 5.81 -7.75
CA LEU A 115 -6.83 5.02 -8.54
C LEU A 115 -8.13 4.78 -7.76
N VAL A 116 -8.03 4.41 -6.48
CA VAL A 116 -9.19 4.16 -5.62
C VAL A 116 -10.04 5.42 -5.44
N ARG A 117 -9.41 6.59 -5.25
CA ARG A 117 -10.10 7.88 -5.17
C ARG A 117 -10.86 8.20 -6.46
N GLU A 118 -10.22 8.03 -7.62
CA GLU A 118 -10.85 8.26 -8.92
C GLU A 118 -12.01 7.30 -9.18
N LEU A 119 -11.86 6.02 -8.82
CA LEU A 119 -12.95 5.03 -8.92
C LEU A 119 -14.17 5.44 -8.08
N ALA A 120 -13.95 5.98 -6.89
CA ALA A 120 -15.03 6.45 -6.02
C ALA A 120 -15.74 7.70 -6.54
N ALA A 121 -15.06 8.51 -7.37
CA ALA A 121 -15.62 9.72 -7.98
C ALA A 121 -16.47 9.44 -9.24
N THR A 122 -16.50 8.20 -9.73
CA THR A 122 -17.30 7.81 -10.89
C THR A 122 -18.81 7.85 -10.59
N SER A 123 -19.64 7.88 -11.65
CA SER A 123 -21.10 7.84 -11.52
C SER A 123 -21.64 6.58 -10.84
N ASP A 124 -20.84 5.50 -10.81
CA ASP A 124 -21.20 4.24 -10.19
C ASP A 124 -20.93 4.24 -8.67
N GLY A 125 -20.40 5.33 -8.12
CA GLY A 125 -20.10 5.49 -6.70
C GLY A 125 -18.97 4.57 -6.19
N PRO A 126 -18.65 4.67 -4.89
CA PRO A 126 -17.56 3.93 -4.28
C PRO A 126 -17.82 2.43 -4.26
N ARG A 127 -16.84 1.65 -4.72
CA ARG A 127 -16.84 0.17 -4.65
C ARG A 127 -15.86 -0.32 -3.59
N ARG A 128 -16.04 -1.57 -3.15
CA ARG A 128 -15.08 -2.24 -2.28
C ARG A 128 -13.79 -2.53 -3.05
N VAL A 129 -12.65 -2.12 -2.50
CA VAL A 129 -11.32 -2.36 -3.07
C VAL A 129 -10.40 -2.91 -2.00
N LEU A 130 -9.76 -4.03 -2.31
CA LEU A 130 -8.78 -4.71 -1.48
C LEU A 130 -7.41 -4.59 -2.13
N GLY A 131 -6.38 -4.34 -1.32
CA GLY A 131 -4.99 -4.45 -1.69
C GLY A 131 -4.40 -5.76 -1.15
N VAL A 132 -3.48 -6.36 -1.90
CA VAL A 132 -2.67 -7.49 -1.46
C VAL A 132 -1.23 -7.00 -1.32
N THR A 133 -0.72 -6.95 -0.10
CA THR A 133 0.67 -6.58 0.22
C THR A 133 1.59 -7.80 0.16
N ALA A 134 2.89 -7.56 -0.04
CA ALA A 134 3.89 -8.62 -0.03
C ALA A 134 4.10 -9.18 1.37
N VAL A 135 4.41 -10.48 1.43
CA VAL A 135 4.96 -11.10 2.65
C VAL A 135 6.22 -10.34 3.04
N GLY A 136 6.35 -9.99 4.32
CA GLY A 136 7.50 -9.23 4.81
C GLY A 136 7.45 -7.72 4.56
N CYS A 137 6.38 -7.19 3.93
CA CYS A 137 6.27 -5.75 3.69
C CYS A 137 6.07 -4.95 4.99
N ASP A 138 5.13 -5.39 5.83
CA ASP A 138 4.78 -4.73 7.10
C ASP A 138 5.17 -5.58 8.33
N THR A 139 5.93 -6.67 8.11
CA THR A 139 6.23 -7.70 9.13
C THR A 139 7.66 -8.19 9.00
N ASP A 140 8.18 -8.83 10.05
CA ASP A 140 9.50 -9.48 10.03
C ASP A 140 9.53 -10.85 9.26
N GLU A 141 8.46 -11.20 8.52
CA GLU A 141 8.40 -12.44 7.74
C GLU A 141 9.31 -12.37 6.49
N THR A 142 9.99 -13.48 6.15
CA THR A 142 10.85 -13.55 4.97
C THR A 142 10.04 -13.37 3.68
N PRO A 143 10.38 -12.40 2.81
CA PRO A 143 9.70 -12.22 1.53
C PRO A 143 9.75 -13.47 0.64
N LEU A 144 8.68 -13.68 -0.12
CA LEU A 144 8.62 -14.73 -1.13
C LEU A 144 9.33 -14.25 -2.41
N GLU A 145 10.07 -15.14 -3.05
CA GLU A 145 10.83 -14.80 -4.27
C GLU A 145 10.15 -15.32 -5.55
N GLU A 146 9.30 -16.34 -5.42
CA GLU A 146 8.64 -17.01 -6.54
C GLU A 146 7.18 -16.59 -6.67
N VAL A 147 6.78 -16.13 -7.87
CA VAL A 147 5.39 -15.72 -8.17
C VAL A 147 4.39 -16.85 -7.87
N SER A 148 4.80 -18.09 -8.10
CA SER A 148 3.96 -19.26 -7.84
C SER A 148 3.68 -19.45 -6.34
N ALA A 149 4.67 -19.19 -5.48
CA ALA A 149 4.52 -19.24 -4.02
C ALA A 149 3.70 -18.05 -3.51
N MET A 150 3.95 -16.85 -4.06
CA MET A 150 3.15 -15.65 -3.79
C MET A 150 1.67 -15.90 -4.08
N ALA A 151 1.34 -16.39 -5.28
CA ALA A 151 -0.03 -16.63 -5.68
C ALA A 151 -0.75 -17.66 -4.79
N GLU A 152 -0.05 -18.70 -4.33
CA GLU A 152 -0.60 -19.66 -3.37
C GLU A 152 -0.94 -19.00 -2.04
N ARG A 153 0.05 -18.28 -1.48
CA ARG A 153 -0.06 -17.61 -0.19
C ARG A 153 -1.13 -16.51 -0.19
N TYR A 154 -1.23 -15.74 -1.26
CA TYR A 154 -2.21 -14.66 -1.42
C TYR A 154 -3.60 -15.21 -1.66
N LEU A 155 -3.75 -16.25 -2.48
CA LEU A 155 -5.04 -16.85 -2.77
C LEU A 155 -5.69 -17.46 -1.52
N ALA A 156 -4.89 -18.02 -0.60
CA ALA A 156 -5.39 -18.50 0.68
C ALA A 156 -6.05 -17.39 1.51
N GLU A 157 -5.44 -16.21 1.59
CA GLU A 157 -6.04 -15.06 2.29
C GLU A 157 -7.20 -14.44 1.52
N ILE A 158 -7.07 -14.28 0.20
CA ILE A 158 -8.15 -13.77 -0.65
C ILE A 158 -9.42 -14.60 -0.46
N ARG A 159 -9.31 -15.94 -0.39
CA ARG A 159 -10.48 -16.82 -0.19
C ARG A 159 -11.09 -16.73 1.20
N ALA A 160 -10.32 -16.32 2.22
CA ALA A 160 -10.88 -16.06 3.54
C ALA A 160 -11.78 -14.82 3.55
N GLU A 161 -11.45 -13.82 2.71
CA GLU A 161 -12.18 -12.55 2.57
C GLU A 161 -13.26 -12.57 1.47
N VAL A 162 -13.00 -13.29 0.38
CA VAL A 162 -13.80 -13.37 -0.86
C VAL A 162 -13.90 -14.86 -1.23
N PRO A 163 -14.84 -15.61 -0.64
CA PRO A 163 -14.85 -17.07 -0.74
C PRO A 163 -15.11 -17.63 -2.14
N SER A 164 -15.81 -16.88 -2.99
CA SER A 164 -16.19 -17.33 -4.34
C SER A 164 -16.27 -16.18 -5.32
N GLY A 165 -16.10 -16.49 -6.61
CA GLY A 165 -16.20 -15.51 -7.69
C GLY A 165 -17.62 -14.96 -7.91
N PRO A 166 -17.76 -13.99 -8.84
CA PRO A 166 -16.75 -13.59 -9.82
C PRO A 166 -15.63 -12.72 -9.24
N TYR A 167 -14.38 -13.07 -9.54
CA TYR A 167 -13.20 -12.30 -9.12
C TYR A 167 -12.90 -11.14 -10.08
N LEU A 168 -12.53 -9.98 -9.53
CA LEU A 168 -12.02 -8.83 -10.27
C LEU A 168 -10.61 -8.54 -9.77
N LEU A 169 -9.63 -8.80 -10.61
CA LEU A 169 -8.21 -8.77 -10.26
C LEU A 169 -7.51 -7.70 -11.09
N ALA A 170 -6.57 -6.97 -10.51
CA ALA A 170 -5.67 -6.13 -11.28
C ALA A 170 -4.33 -5.90 -10.57
N GLY A 171 -3.32 -5.50 -11.33
CA GLY A 171 -2.06 -5.06 -10.77
C GLY A 171 -1.25 -4.21 -11.74
N TRP A 172 -0.46 -3.30 -11.17
CA TRP A 172 0.50 -2.47 -11.87
C TRP A 172 1.90 -3.09 -11.81
N SER A 173 2.65 -2.98 -12.92
CA SER A 173 4.02 -3.47 -13.01
C SER A 173 4.09 -4.96 -12.64
N PHE A 174 4.93 -5.34 -11.67
CA PHE A 174 5.03 -6.69 -11.13
C PHE A 174 3.70 -7.25 -10.60
N GLY A 175 2.84 -6.40 -10.04
CA GLY A 175 1.54 -6.81 -9.51
C GLY A 175 0.63 -7.42 -10.57
N GLY A 176 0.75 -7.00 -11.84
CA GLY A 176 -0.01 -7.64 -12.92
C GLY A 176 0.46 -9.06 -13.23
N THR A 177 1.76 -9.35 -13.07
CA THR A 177 2.28 -10.72 -13.19
C THR A 177 1.69 -11.62 -12.10
N VAL A 178 1.61 -11.14 -10.87
CA VAL A 178 0.99 -11.86 -9.74
C VAL A 178 -0.51 -12.03 -9.99
N ALA A 179 -1.21 -10.97 -10.41
CA ALA A 179 -2.64 -11.01 -10.71
C ALA A 179 -2.97 -12.04 -11.81
N PHE A 180 -2.11 -12.14 -12.83
CA PHE A 180 -2.24 -13.13 -13.90
C PHE A 180 -2.10 -14.57 -13.38
N GLU A 181 -1.08 -14.86 -12.56
CA GLU A 181 -0.90 -16.18 -11.96
C GLU A 181 -2.09 -16.57 -11.07
N VAL A 182 -2.58 -15.63 -10.24
CA VAL A 182 -3.75 -15.85 -9.39
C VAL A 182 -5.00 -16.10 -10.23
N ALA A 183 -5.20 -15.35 -11.31
CA ALA A 183 -6.31 -15.55 -12.24
C ALA A 183 -6.27 -16.95 -12.86
N ALA A 184 -5.11 -17.36 -13.38
CA ALA A 184 -4.93 -18.68 -14.00
C ALA A 184 -5.24 -19.83 -13.03
N ARG A 185 -4.81 -19.70 -11.76
CA ARG A 185 -5.11 -20.68 -10.71
C ARG A 185 -6.60 -20.74 -10.34
N LEU A 186 -7.26 -19.58 -10.26
CA LEU A 186 -8.69 -19.51 -10.01
C LEU A 186 -9.48 -20.18 -11.12
N GLU A 187 -9.19 -19.86 -12.38
CA GLU A 187 -9.85 -20.49 -13.53
C GLU A 187 -9.60 -21.99 -13.61
N ALA A 188 -8.36 -22.45 -13.35
CA ALA A 188 -8.04 -23.87 -13.27
C ALA A 188 -8.80 -24.60 -12.14
N ALA A 189 -9.15 -23.88 -11.07
CA ALA A 189 -10.00 -24.39 -9.98
C ALA A 189 -11.51 -24.30 -10.28
N GLY A 190 -11.91 -23.84 -11.47
CA GLY A 190 -13.32 -23.72 -11.88
C GLY A 190 -14.01 -22.44 -11.41
N GLU A 191 -13.26 -21.48 -10.84
CA GLU A 191 -13.79 -20.19 -10.45
C GLU A 191 -13.91 -19.24 -11.65
N ARG A 192 -14.84 -18.29 -11.57
CA ARG A 192 -14.99 -17.26 -12.61
C ARG A 192 -14.12 -16.04 -12.29
N VAL A 193 -13.18 -15.71 -13.17
CA VAL A 193 -12.50 -14.41 -13.19
C VAL A 193 -13.23 -13.50 -14.17
N ALA A 194 -13.96 -12.50 -13.68
CA ALA A 194 -14.75 -11.61 -14.52
C ALA A 194 -13.95 -10.43 -15.08
N PHE A 195 -12.82 -10.10 -14.45
CA PHE A 195 -11.93 -9.04 -14.89
C PHE A 195 -10.50 -9.34 -14.46
N LEU A 196 -9.55 -9.15 -15.38
CA LEU A 196 -8.11 -9.11 -15.12
C LEU A 196 -7.53 -7.85 -15.77
N GLY A 197 -7.09 -6.90 -14.94
CA GLY A 197 -6.44 -5.66 -15.37
C GLY A 197 -4.92 -5.72 -15.22
N LEU A 198 -4.19 -5.54 -16.32
CA LEU A 198 -2.73 -5.49 -16.33
C LEU A 198 -2.30 -4.06 -16.67
N ILE A 199 -1.74 -3.33 -15.69
CA ILE A 199 -1.39 -1.91 -15.85
C ILE A 199 0.13 -1.84 -16.05
N ASP A 200 0.55 -1.60 -17.29
CA ASP A 200 1.98 -1.51 -17.65
C ASP A 200 2.81 -2.72 -17.16
N SER A 201 2.21 -3.90 -17.23
CA SER A 201 2.81 -5.15 -16.77
C SER A 201 3.50 -5.89 -17.91
N ALA A 202 4.72 -6.35 -17.67
CA ALA A 202 5.43 -7.19 -18.63
C ALA A 202 4.71 -8.54 -18.79
N ALA A 203 4.65 -9.05 -20.02
CA ALA A 203 4.17 -10.40 -20.27
C ALA A 203 5.10 -11.42 -19.58
N PRO A 204 4.55 -12.50 -18.97
CA PRO A 204 5.36 -13.61 -18.48
C PRO A 204 6.17 -14.25 -19.61
N GLY A 205 7.47 -14.47 -19.39
CA GLY A 205 8.36 -15.13 -20.35
C GLY A 205 9.58 -14.30 -20.76
N PRO A 206 10.44 -14.83 -21.65
CA PRO A 206 11.63 -14.12 -22.11
C PRO A 206 11.24 -12.84 -22.86
N ARG A 207 11.81 -11.69 -22.48
CA ARG A 207 11.65 -10.46 -23.26
C ARG A 207 12.27 -10.64 -24.63
N ALA A 208 11.45 -10.67 -25.68
CA ALA A 208 11.96 -10.64 -27.05
C ALA A 208 12.61 -9.27 -27.31
N GLY A 209 13.94 -9.25 -27.43
CA GLY A 209 14.68 -8.08 -27.90
C GLY A 209 14.95 -6.97 -26.88
N ALA A 210 15.05 -7.29 -25.57
CA ALA A 210 15.57 -6.31 -24.62
C ALA A 210 17.03 -5.96 -24.97
N VAL A 211 17.23 -4.79 -25.58
CA VAL A 211 18.51 -4.07 -25.52
C VAL A 211 18.81 -3.88 -24.03
N PRO A 212 20.05 -4.11 -23.55
CA PRO A 212 20.39 -3.80 -22.17
C PRO A 212 20.04 -2.34 -21.92
N ASP A 213 19.05 -2.10 -21.05
CA ASP A 213 18.64 -0.77 -20.70
C ASP A 213 19.84 -0.12 -20.02
N ALA A 214 20.36 0.96 -20.62
CA ALA A 214 21.38 1.76 -20.00
C ALA A 214 20.71 2.40 -18.79
N GLY A 215 21.01 1.87 -17.60
CA GLY A 215 20.53 2.40 -16.34
C GLY A 215 20.75 3.91 -16.29
N ASP A 216 19.66 4.65 -16.14
CA ASP A 216 19.62 6.05 -15.71
C ASP A 216 18.16 6.55 -15.63
N ASP A 217 17.22 5.99 -16.41
CA ASP A 217 15.85 6.56 -16.52
C ASP A 217 14.84 6.05 -15.45
N ASP A 218 15.05 4.88 -14.85
CA ASP A 218 14.12 4.34 -13.83
C ASP A 218 14.36 4.96 -12.45
N LEU A 219 15.62 5.30 -12.11
CA LEU A 219 15.97 6.03 -10.88
C LEU A 219 15.31 7.42 -10.84
N LEU A 220 15.23 8.09 -11.99
CA LEU A 220 14.54 9.38 -12.13
C LEU A 220 13.03 9.29 -11.87
N ARG A 221 12.40 8.17 -12.22
CA ARG A 221 10.98 7.93 -11.94
C ARG A 221 10.75 7.65 -10.45
N HIS A 222 11.68 7.00 -9.77
CA HIS A 222 11.59 6.73 -8.33
C HIS A 222 11.78 7.99 -7.48
N GLY A 223 12.68 8.90 -7.86
CA GLY A 223 12.83 10.20 -7.18
C GLY A 223 11.54 11.05 -7.21
N LEU A 224 10.83 11.05 -8.34
CA LEU A 224 9.53 11.73 -8.48
C LEU A 224 8.42 11.10 -7.62
N ALA A 225 8.46 9.78 -7.40
CA ALA A 225 7.51 9.09 -6.52
C ALA A 225 7.79 9.35 -5.02
N ALA A 226 9.03 9.70 -4.67
CA ALA A 226 9.46 10.09 -3.32
C ALA A 226 9.25 11.59 -3.02
N GLY A 227 8.75 12.38 -3.98
CA GLY A 227 8.50 13.81 -3.81
C GLY A 227 9.70 14.72 -4.08
N LEU A 228 10.77 14.19 -4.67
CA LEU A 228 11.90 15.00 -5.17
C LEU A 228 11.55 15.60 -6.53
N ASP A 229 11.92 16.86 -6.76
CA ASP A 229 11.81 17.44 -8.09
C ASP A 229 12.86 16.82 -9.04
N ALA A 230 12.63 16.95 -10.35
CA ALA A 230 13.43 16.29 -11.37
C ALA A 230 14.89 16.76 -11.42
N ASP A 231 15.21 17.94 -10.87
CA ASP A 231 16.58 18.45 -10.83
C ASP A 231 17.31 17.99 -9.56
N GLN A 232 16.58 17.80 -8.45
CA GLN A 232 17.08 17.18 -7.22
C GLN A 232 17.36 15.69 -7.39
N ALA A 233 16.48 14.96 -8.08
CA ALA A 233 16.66 13.53 -8.35
C ALA A 233 17.88 13.23 -9.26
N ARG A 234 18.24 14.16 -10.16
CA ARG A 234 19.44 14.05 -11.01
C ARG A 234 20.76 14.32 -10.27
N ALA A 235 20.70 14.95 -9.10
CA ALA A 235 21.88 15.39 -8.36
C ALA A 235 22.35 14.39 -7.31
N LEU A 236 21.56 13.35 -7.03
CA LEU A 236 21.89 12.27 -6.10
C LEU A 236 22.47 11.09 -6.88
N ASP A 237 23.56 10.50 -6.38
CA ASP A 237 24.05 9.24 -6.92
C ASP A 237 23.16 8.06 -6.48
N GLU A 238 23.33 6.91 -7.12
CA GLU A 238 22.48 5.72 -6.94
C GLU A 238 22.41 5.25 -5.48
N GLU A 239 23.51 5.42 -4.74
CA GLU A 239 23.61 5.04 -3.33
C GLU A 239 22.87 6.06 -2.43
N ALA A 240 23.01 7.37 -2.70
CA ALA A 240 22.28 8.41 -1.97
C ALA A 240 20.76 8.45 -2.27
N LEU A 241 20.33 7.97 -3.45
CA LEU A 241 18.90 7.87 -3.78
C LEU A 241 18.24 6.71 -3.05
N LEU A 242 18.95 5.59 -2.86
CA LEU A 242 18.48 4.45 -2.07
C LEU A 242 18.41 4.77 -0.57
N ASP A 243 19.35 5.56 -0.05
CA ASP A 243 19.32 6.06 1.33
C ASP A 243 18.22 7.11 1.58
N ALA A 244 17.66 7.71 0.53
CA ALA A 244 16.59 8.71 0.61
C ALA A 244 15.17 8.13 0.46
N LEU A 245 15.04 6.85 0.09
CA LEU A 245 13.79 6.09 -0.02
C LEU A 245 13.44 5.37 1.28
#